data_AF-J4KN44-F1
#
_entry.id   AF-J4KN44-F1
#
_cell.length_a   1.000
_cell.length_b   1.000
_cell.length_c   1.000
_cell.angle_alpha   90.00
_cell.angle_beta   90.00
_cell.angle_gamma   90.00
#
_symmetry.space_group_name_H-M   'P 1'
#
loop_
_entity.id
_entity.type
_entity.pdbx_description
1 polymer ?
#
loop_
_entity_poly.entity_id
_entity_poly.type
_entity_poly.pdbx_seq_one_letter_code
_entity_poly.pdbx_strand_id
1 'polypeptide(L)'
;MTCELSRHLLADLLTLRNLFKTSKSAVCSSVHDTLARLSYANAAAKGPKQSPSEAAAPPLPEVIPNESASTSSLIDVDMPSVHTVPSDFVEQDVKTETQANRIEREAEAAKAKAERARKNAAAEAKKADSWITKQVSQLSDGAASGVALANLAAFVGVGSYLGYQGWNLYQRGNLDGKAVGLGVGILAAAGAAHAVVGSYLYRGKKN
;
A
#
# COMPACT_ATOMS: atom_id res chain seq x y z
N MET A 1 -15.21 50.87 18.32
CA MET A 1 -14.51 50.40 17.09
C MET A 1 -14.24 48.88 17.06
N THR A 2 -14.85 48.06 17.93
CA THR A 2 -14.56 46.61 18.01
C THR A 2 -15.55 45.70 17.24
N CYS A 3 -16.68 46.24 16.74
CA CYS A 3 -17.68 45.45 16.01
C CYS A 3 -17.38 45.26 14.51
N GLU A 4 -16.64 46.16 13.87
CA GLU A 4 -16.30 46.08 12.44
C GLU A 4 -15.26 44.98 12.16
N LEU A 5 -14.29 44.80 13.05
CA LEU A 5 -13.22 43.80 12.88
C LEU A 5 -13.73 42.36 12.91
N SER A 6 -14.81 42.09 13.66
CA SER A 6 -15.39 40.74 13.80
C SER A 6 -16.16 40.29 12.55
N ARG A 7 -16.77 41.23 11.82
CA ARG A 7 -17.52 40.91 10.58
C ARG A 7 -16.59 40.55 9.44
N HIS A 8 -15.45 41.23 9.31
CA HIS A 8 -14.45 40.92 8.29
C HIS A 8 -13.78 39.55 8.53
N LEU A 9 -13.47 39.21 9.79
CA LEU A 9 -12.88 37.91 10.14
C LEU A 9 -13.82 36.73 9.85
N LEU A 10 -15.13 36.90 10.09
CA LEU A 10 -16.13 35.88 9.77
C LEU A 10 -16.35 35.73 8.27
N ALA A 11 -16.34 36.83 7.51
CA ALA A 11 -16.46 36.80 6.05
C ALA A 11 -15.27 36.07 5.39
N ASP A 12 -14.04 36.28 5.86
CA ASP A 12 -12.86 35.59 5.35
C ASP A 12 -12.88 34.08 5.68
N LEU A 13 -13.35 33.71 6.87
CA LEU A 13 -13.47 32.31 7.27
C LEU A 13 -14.51 31.56 6.42
N LEU A 14 -15.63 32.21 6.12
CA LEU A 14 -16.67 31.67 5.23
C LEU A 14 -16.16 31.52 3.79
N THR A 15 -15.40 32.49 3.30
CA THR A 15 -14.83 32.46 1.95
C THR A 15 -13.80 31.35 1.81
N LEU A 16 -12.91 31.18 2.80
CA LEU A 16 -11.95 30.06 2.83
C LEU A 16 -12.63 28.70 2.91
N ARG A 17 -13.71 28.57 3.69
CA ARG A 17 -14.47 27.31 3.78
C ARG A 17 -15.10 26.92 2.44
N ASN A 18 -15.64 27.89 1.71
CA ASN A 18 -16.24 27.65 0.41
C ASN A 18 -15.19 27.27 -0.64
N LEU A 19 -14.02 27.92 -0.61
CA LEU A 19 -12.91 27.63 -1.52
C LEU A 19 -12.28 26.24 -1.26
N PHE A 20 -12.23 25.81 0.01
CA PHE A 20 -11.80 24.46 0.35
C PHE A 20 -12.79 23.39 -0.11
N LYS A 21 -14.10 23.70 -0.07
CA LYS A 21 -15.15 22.76 -0.50
C LYS A 21 -15.17 22.58 -2.02
N THR A 22 -14.97 23.65 -2.79
CA THR A 22 -14.88 23.57 -4.25
C THR A 22 -13.62 22.83 -4.71
N SER A 23 -12.48 23.09 -4.06
CA SER A 23 -11.22 22.39 -4.36
C SER A 23 -11.32 20.88 -4.10
N LYS A 24 -11.89 20.45 -2.97
CA LYS A 24 -12.12 19.02 -2.67
C LYS A 24 -13.01 18.34 -3.71
N SER A 25 -14.07 19.00 -4.16
CA SER A 25 -14.99 18.44 -5.15
C SER A 25 -14.32 18.25 -6.52
N ALA A 26 -13.51 19.21 -6.95
CA ALA A 26 -12.82 19.15 -8.25
C ALA A 26 -11.75 18.03 -8.29
N VAL A 27 -11.01 17.85 -7.20
CA VAL A 27 -10.00 16.78 -7.10
C VAL A 27 -10.66 15.40 -7.08
N CYS A 28 -11.79 15.24 -6.40
CA CYS A 28 -12.46 13.93 -6.28
C CYS A 28 -13.04 13.43 -7.62
N SER A 29 -13.55 14.34 -8.46
CA SER A 29 -14.06 14.00 -9.80
C SER A 29 -12.95 13.62 -10.79
N SER A 30 -11.79 14.28 -10.73
CA SER A 30 -10.64 14.00 -11.60
C SER A 30 -10.02 12.61 -11.34
N VAL A 31 -9.96 12.20 -10.07
CA VAL A 31 -9.40 10.90 -9.67
C VAL A 31 -10.34 9.75 -10.04
N HIS A 32 -11.67 9.95 -10.02
CA HIS A 32 -12.61 8.92 -10.46
C HIS A 32 -12.56 8.66 -11.98
N ASP A 33 -12.39 9.69 -12.83
CA ASP A 33 -12.34 9.50 -14.29
C ASP A 33 -11.07 8.78 -14.75
N THR A 34 -9.94 9.05 -14.08
CA THR A 34 -8.66 8.39 -14.37
C THR A 34 -8.63 6.94 -13.89
N LEU A 35 -9.17 6.65 -12.70
CA LEU A 35 -9.31 5.27 -12.21
C LEU A 35 -10.30 4.46 -13.05
N ALA A 36 -11.36 5.09 -13.58
CA ALA A 36 -12.32 4.43 -14.46
C ALA A 36 -11.74 4.05 -15.83
N ARG A 37 -10.76 4.80 -16.36
CA ARG A 37 -10.05 4.46 -17.61
C ARG A 37 -9.00 3.35 -17.46
N LEU A 38 -8.40 3.23 -16.28
CA LEU A 38 -7.44 2.18 -15.95
C LEU A 38 -8.11 0.93 -15.35
N SER A 39 -9.43 0.96 -15.14
CA SER A 39 -10.18 -0.16 -14.58
C SER A 39 -10.34 -1.29 -15.58
N TYR A 40 -9.97 -2.49 -15.14
CA TYR A 40 -10.12 -3.76 -15.87
C TYR A 40 -11.56 -4.00 -16.34
N ALA A 41 -12.55 -3.49 -15.60
CA ALA A 41 -13.96 -3.59 -15.94
C ALA A 41 -14.31 -2.87 -17.27
N ASN A 42 -13.64 -1.74 -17.56
CA ASN A 42 -13.89 -0.96 -18.78
C ASN A 42 -13.22 -1.61 -20.01
N ALA A 43 -12.10 -2.31 -19.81
CA ALA A 43 -11.45 -3.11 -20.84
C ALA A 43 -12.29 -4.36 -21.19
N ALA A 44 -12.83 -5.06 -20.19
CA ALA A 44 -13.69 -6.23 -20.39
C ALA A 44 -15.02 -5.90 -21.09
N ALA A 45 -15.60 -4.73 -20.79
CA ALA A 45 -16.86 -4.28 -21.39
C ALA A 45 -16.76 -3.95 -22.89
N LYS A 46 -15.54 -3.80 -23.45
CA LYS A 46 -15.29 -3.50 -24.87
C LYS A 46 -15.11 -4.75 -25.74
N GLY A 47 -15.28 -5.95 -25.18
CA GLY A 47 -15.28 -7.19 -25.96
C GLY A 47 -16.38 -7.24 -27.02
N PRO A 48 -16.22 -8.04 -28.09
CA PRO A 48 -17.25 -8.22 -29.10
C PRO A 48 -18.54 -8.72 -28.44
N LYS A 49 -19.64 -7.97 -28.62
CA LYS A 49 -20.95 -8.35 -28.06
C LYS A 49 -21.45 -9.57 -28.83
N GLN A 50 -21.70 -10.68 -28.14
CA GLN A 50 -22.32 -11.86 -28.73
C GLN A 50 -23.66 -11.48 -29.37
N SER A 51 -23.90 -11.98 -30.58
CA SER A 51 -25.19 -11.83 -31.24
C SER A 51 -26.26 -12.64 -30.47
N PRO A 52 -27.55 -12.24 -30.48
CA PRO A 52 -28.60 -12.96 -29.77
C PRO A 52 -28.75 -14.42 -30.21
N SER A 53 -28.37 -14.72 -31.46
CA SER A 53 -28.39 -16.07 -32.03
C SER A 53 -27.26 -16.97 -31.52
N GLU A 54 -26.19 -16.40 -30.95
CA GLU A 54 -25.00 -17.12 -30.47
C GLU A 54 -24.97 -17.26 -28.94
N ALA A 55 -25.76 -16.44 -28.24
CA ALA A 55 -26.02 -16.56 -26.80
C ALA A 55 -27.12 -17.58 -26.48
N ALA A 56 -27.87 -18.05 -27.48
CA ALA A 56 -28.85 -19.10 -27.33
C ALA A 56 -28.12 -20.44 -27.14
N ALA A 57 -28.24 -21.03 -25.95
CA ALA A 57 -27.83 -22.40 -25.72
C ALA A 57 -28.54 -23.32 -26.73
N PRO A 58 -27.87 -24.34 -27.29
CA PRO A 58 -28.53 -25.35 -28.10
C PRO A 58 -29.72 -25.93 -27.30
N PRO A 59 -30.90 -26.12 -27.93
CA PRO A 59 -32.04 -26.68 -27.23
C PRO A 59 -31.66 -28.04 -26.62
N LEU A 60 -31.88 -28.17 -25.32
CA LEU A 60 -31.60 -29.41 -24.59
C LEU A 60 -32.48 -30.53 -25.17
N PRO A 61 -31.92 -31.73 -25.43
CA PRO A 61 -32.74 -32.86 -25.82
C PRO A 61 -33.71 -33.23 -24.69
N GLU A 62 -35.00 -33.33 -25.01
CA GLU A 62 -36.04 -33.75 -24.06
C GLU A 62 -35.78 -35.20 -23.63
N VAL A 63 -35.52 -35.41 -22.34
CA VAL A 63 -35.48 -36.74 -21.74
C VAL A 63 -36.93 -37.21 -21.58
N ILE A 64 -37.34 -38.18 -22.38
CA ILE A 64 -38.62 -38.88 -22.23
C ILE A 64 -38.65 -39.51 -20.84
N PRO A 65 -39.59 -39.15 -19.95
CA PRO A 65 -39.73 -39.81 -18.66
C PRO A 65 -40.39 -41.16 -18.91
N ASN A 66 -39.58 -42.18 -19.20
CA ASN A 66 -40.07 -43.55 -19.14
C ASN A 66 -39.90 -43.99 -17.68
N GLU A 67 -41.04 -44.08 -17.00
CA GLU A 67 -41.28 -44.36 -15.58
C GLU A 67 -40.75 -45.75 -15.16
N SER A 68 -39.44 -45.96 -15.27
CA SER A 68 -38.77 -47.19 -14.83
C SER A 68 -37.40 -46.84 -14.24
N ALA A 69 -37.44 -45.99 -13.22
CA ALA A 69 -36.31 -45.74 -12.34
C ALA A 69 -36.08 -46.99 -11.48
N SER A 70 -35.23 -47.88 -11.99
CA SER A 70 -34.57 -48.91 -11.20
C SER A 70 -33.73 -48.25 -10.11
N THR A 71 -34.32 -47.97 -8.94
CA THR A 71 -33.60 -47.54 -7.72
C THR A 71 -32.99 -48.73 -6.98
N SER A 72 -32.64 -49.80 -7.69
CA SER A 72 -32.30 -51.10 -7.12
C SER A 72 -31.07 -51.68 -7.77
N SER A 73 -29.91 -51.11 -7.46
CA SER A 73 -28.66 -51.81 -7.13
C SER A 73 -27.53 -50.77 -7.18
N LEU A 74 -26.96 -50.41 -6.04
CA LEU A 74 -25.79 -51.12 -5.49
C LEU A 74 -24.50 -50.37 -5.81
N ILE A 75 -24.16 -49.39 -4.98
CA ILE A 75 -22.97 -49.51 -4.13
C ILE A 75 -23.13 -48.49 -3.00
N ASP A 76 -23.03 -48.96 -1.77
CA ASP A 76 -22.69 -48.10 -0.64
C ASP A 76 -21.27 -47.60 -0.93
N VAL A 77 -21.16 -46.38 -1.45
CA VAL A 77 -19.86 -45.71 -1.47
C VAL A 77 -19.69 -45.23 -0.04
N ASP A 78 -19.18 -46.13 0.81
CA ASP A 78 -18.28 -45.79 1.90
C ASP A 78 -17.20 -44.89 1.29
N MET A 79 -17.53 -43.61 1.11
CA MET A 79 -16.61 -42.58 0.72
C MET A 79 -15.80 -42.40 1.99
N PRO A 80 -14.54 -42.89 2.09
CA PRO A 80 -13.72 -42.53 3.22
C PRO A 80 -13.69 -41.02 3.21
N SER A 81 -14.24 -40.45 4.29
CA SER A 81 -14.32 -39.02 4.58
C SER A 81 -13.23 -38.28 3.84
N VAL A 82 -13.63 -37.36 2.94
CA VAL A 82 -12.83 -36.30 2.32
C VAL A 82 -11.35 -36.58 2.45
N HIS A 83 -10.67 -36.98 1.37
CA HIS A 83 -9.20 -37.01 1.35
C HIS A 83 -8.67 -35.61 1.72
N THR A 84 -8.54 -35.36 3.02
CA THR A 84 -7.93 -34.18 3.57
C THR A 84 -6.47 -34.38 3.25
N VAL A 85 -5.98 -33.53 2.38
CA VAL A 85 -4.56 -33.33 2.16
C VAL A 85 -3.90 -33.35 3.54
N PRO A 86 -3.01 -34.33 3.85
CA PRO A 86 -2.35 -34.39 5.14
C PRO A 86 -1.72 -33.04 5.45
N SER A 87 -1.71 -32.61 6.71
CA SER A 87 -1.11 -31.33 7.12
C SER A 87 0.33 -31.19 6.64
N ASP A 88 1.00 -32.32 6.41
CA ASP A 88 2.40 -32.43 6.06
C ASP A 88 2.63 -32.35 4.54
N PHE A 89 1.59 -32.07 3.75
CA PHE A 89 1.67 -31.92 2.29
C PHE A 89 2.58 -30.76 1.84
N VAL A 90 2.79 -29.78 2.72
CA VAL A 90 3.75 -28.68 2.49
C VAL A 90 5.19 -29.18 2.50
N GLU A 91 5.48 -30.27 3.22
CA GLU A 91 6.83 -30.81 3.43
C GLU A 91 7.13 -32.05 2.58
N GLN A 92 6.14 -32.58 1.84
CA GLN A 92 6.33 -33.77 1.03
C GLN A 92 7.22 -33.53 -0.19
N ASP A 93 8.16 -34.44 -0.40
CA ASP A 93 9.10 -34.42 -1.51
C ASP A 93 8.37 -34.60 -2.86
N VAL A 94 8.83 -33.85 -3.86
CA VAL A 94 8.10 -33.64 -5.11
C VAL A 94 8.24 -34.85 -6.03
N LYS A 95 7.28 -35.78 -5.96
CA LYS A 95 7.33 -37.08 -6.65
C LYS A 95 7.29 -37.03 -8.19
N THR A 96 7.13 -35.86 -8.81
CA THR A 96 6.98 -35.74 -10.27
C THR A 96 7.92 -34.69 -10.87
N GLU A 97 8.60 -35.07 -11.94
CA GLU A 97 9.58 -34.26 -12.69
C GLU A 97 9.03 -32.87 -13.10
N THR A 98 7.74 -32.79 -13.42
CA THR A 98 7.04 -31.57 -13.84
C THR A 98 6.78 -30.58 -12.71
N GLN A 99 6.62 -31.05 -11.47
CA GLN A 99 6.46 -30.18 -10.30
C GLN A 99 7.82 -29.65 -9.82
N ALA A 100 8.88 -30.46 -9.91
CA ALA A 100 10.24 -30.04 -9.61
C ALA A 100 10.68 -28.90 -10.55
N ASN A 101 10.35 -29.01 -11.85
CA ASN A 101 10.64 -27.94 -12.82
C ASN A 101 9.92 -26.62 -12.51
N ARG A 102 8.70 -26.67 -11.95
CA ARG A 102 7.99 -25.46 -11.50
C ARG A 102 8.69 -24.78 -10.33
N ILE A 103 9.12 -25.55 -9.33
CA ILE A 103 9.81 -25.03 -8.15
C ILE A 103 11.17 -24.46 -8.55
N GLU A 104 11.90 -25.12 -9.44
CA GLU A 104 13.18 -24.62 -9.94
C GLU A 104 13.01 -23.30 -10.69
N ARG A 105 11.98 -23.18 -11.55
CA ARG A 105 11.66 -21.93 -12.25
C ARG A 105 11.19 -20.82 -11.31
N GLU A 106 10.39 -21.15 -10.29
CA GLU A 106 9.97 -20.20 -9.26
C GLU A 106 11.15 -19.75 -8.38
N ALA A 107 12.08 -20.66 -8.06
CA ALA A 107 13.31 -20.36 -7.33
C ALA A 107 14.30 -19.54 -8.15
N GLU A 108 14.46 -19.82 -9.45
CA GLU A 108 15.28 -19.03 -10.35
C GLU A 108 14.69 -17.63 -10.56
N ALA A 109 13.36 -17.53 -10.72
CA ALA A 109 12.67 -16.24 -10.77
C ALA A 109 12.80 -15.46 -9.46
N ALA A 110 12.75 -16.14 -8.30
CA ALA A 110 12.98 -15.53 -6.99
C ALA A 110 14.42 -15.05 -6.84
N LYS A 111 15.42 -15.84 -7.26
CA LYS A 111 16.84 -15.46 -7.28
C LYS A 111 17.09 -14.28 -8.20
N ALA A 112 16.54 -14.28 -9.41
CA ALA A 112 16.66 -13.17 -10.36
C ALA A 112 16.00 -11.88 -9.82
N LYS A 113 14.83 -11.99 -9.16
CA LYS A 113 14.19 -10.85 -8.48
C LYS A 113 15.04 -10.34 -7.32
N ALA A 114 15.61 -11.23 -6.51
CA ALA A 114 16.49 -10.86 -5.41
C ALA A 114 17.79 -10.20 -5.91
N GLU A 115 18.40 -10.70 -6.98
CA GLU A 115 19.60 -10.12 -7.58
C GLU A 115 19.30 -8.72 -8.16
N ARG A 116 18.19 -8.56 -8.89
CA ARG A 116 17.73 -7.25 -9.38
C ARG A 116 17.46 -6.29 -8.22
N ALA A 117 16.79 -6.75 -7.16
CA ALA A 117 16.56 -5.94 -5.96
C ALA A 117 17.87 -5.52 -5.29
N ARG A 118 18.85 -6.43 -5.18
CA ARG A 118 20.19 -6.12 -4.64
C ARG A 118 20.95 -5.12 -5.51
N LYS A 119 20.95 -5.28 -6.84
CA LYS A 119 21.59 -4.35 -7.78
C LYS A 119 20.95 -2.96 -7.70
N ASN A 120 19.62 -2.91 -7.67
CA ASN A 120 18.88 -1.65 -7.52
C ASN A 120 19.16 -1.01 -6.16
N ALA A 121 19.13 -1.78 -5.07
CA ALA A 121 19.46 -1.28 -3.74
C ALA A 121 20.90 -0.76 -3.66
N ALA A 122 21.86 -1.45 -4.28
CA ALA A 122 23.25 -1.00 -4.34
C ALA A 122 23.41 0.29 -5.18
N ALA A 123 22.69 0.41 -6.30
CA ALA A 123 22.70 1.62 -7.12
C ALA A 123 22.08 2.81 -6.37
N GLU A 124 20.95 2.61 -5.70
CA GLU A 124 20.30 3.63 -4.87
C GLU A 124 21.15 4.00 -3.66
N ALA A 125 21.83 3.05 -3.02
CA ALA A 125 22.75 3.31 -1.92
C ALA A 125 23.91 4.23 -2.37
N LYS A 126 24.50 3.97 -3.54
CA LYS A 126 25.56 4.84 -4.10
C LYS A 126 25.04 6.24 -4.43
N LYS A 127 23.84 6.36 -4.99
CA LYS A 127 23.21 7.66 -5.26
C LYS A 127 22.96 8.42 -3.96
N ALA A 128 22.41 7.74 -2.95
CA ALA A 128 22.16 8.33 -1.64
C ALA A 128 23.46 8.81 -0.99
N ASP A 129 24.52 8.00 -1.00
CA ASP A 129 25.82 8.36 -0.46
C ASP A 129 26.42 9.60 -1.13
N SER A 130 26.36 9.66 -2.48
CA SER A 130 26.82 10.83 -3.23
C SER A 130 26.00 12.09 -2.92
N TRP A 131 24.68 11.95 -2.71
CA TRP A 131 23.80 13.05 -2.36
C TRP A 131 24.04 13.54 -0.93
N ILE A 132 24.18 12.63 0.04
CA ILE A 132 24.47 12.94 1.44
C ILE A 132 25.82 13.67 1.51
N THR A 133 26.86 13.13 0.89
CA THR A 133 28.19 13.76 0.87
C THR A 133 28.12 15.19 0.34
N LYS A 134 27.41 15.40 -0.78
CA LYS A 134 27.19 16.74 -1.33
C LYS A 134 26.46 17.67 -0.37
N GLN A 135 25.41 17.19 0.31
CA GLN A 135 24.68 18.00 1.28
C GLN A 135 25.51 18.33 2.52
N VAL A 136 26.26 17.37 3.04
CA VAL A 136 27.14 17.57 4.19
C VAL A 136 28.24 18.57 3.86
N SER A 137 28.85 18.49 2.68
CA SER A 137 29.84 19.48 2.22
C SER A 137 29.23 20.88 2.07
N GLN A 138 28.01 21.00 1.54
CA GLN A 138 27.30 22.27 1.47
C GLN A 138 26.99 22.85 2.85
N LEU A 139 26.72 21.98 3.83
CA LEU A 139 26.44 22.36 5.20
C LEU A 139 27.71 22.77 5.95
N SER A 140 28.90 22.21 5.63
CA SER A 140 30.15 22.51 6.34
C SER A 140 30.79 23.85 5.99
N ASP A 141 30.43 24.47 4.87
CA ASP A 141 31.07 25.69 4.35
C ASP A 141 30.60 27.02 5.00
N GLY A 142 29.84 26.98 6.10
CA GLY A 142 29.34 28.21 6.76
C GLY A 142 29.16 28.13 8.28
N ALA A 143 29.12 29.28 8.97
CA ALA A 143 28.99 29.37 10.43
C ALA A 143 27.64 28.84 11.00
N ALA A 144 26.62 28.69 10.15
CA ALA A 144 25.35 28.05 10.50
C ALA A 144 25.42 26.50 10.49
N SER A 145 26.55 25.93 10.09
CA SER A 145 26.80 24.49 9.96
C SER A 145 26.58 23.71 11.25
N GLY A 146 27.01 24.24 12.39
CA GLY A 146 26.95 23.54 13.68
C GLY A 146 25.51 23.24 14.14
N VAL A 147 24.60 24.20 14.00
CA VAL A 147 23.19 24.02 14.36
C VAL A 147 22.48 23.09 13.37
N ALA A 148 22.79 23.21 12.08
CA ALA A 148 22.22 22.34 11.06
C ALA A 148 22.70 20.88 11.23
N LEU A 149 23.98 20.67 11.53
CA LEU A 149 24.56 19.36 11.80
C LEU A 149 23.98 18.74 13.09
N ALA A 150 23.80 19.54 14.14
CA ALA A 150 23.19 19.08 15.39
C ALA A 150 21.73 18.62 15.17
N ASN A 151 20.93 19.38 14.42
CA ASN A 151 19.57 18.96 14.06
C ASN A 151 19.57 17.69 13.20
N LEU A 152 20.46 17.60 12.20
CA LEU A 152 20.60 16.42 11.36
C LEU A 152 20.96 15.19 12.20
N ALA A 153 21.93 15.31 13.11
CA ALA A 153 22.34 14.25 14.01
C ALA A 153 21.18 13.82 14.92
N ALA A 154 20.38 14.76 15.42
CA ALA A 154 19.18 14.45 16.19
C ALA A 154 18.16 13.66 15.36
N PHE A 155 17.88 14.06 14.12
CA PHE A 155 16.96 13.32 13.23
C PHE A 155 17.48 11.91 12.90
N VAL A 156 18.77 11.77 12.58
CA VAL A 156 19.39 10.46 12.28
C VAL A 156 19.39 9.58 13.53
N GLY A 157 19.70 10.13 14.70
CA GLY A 157 19.70 9.40 15.97
C GLY A 157 18.32 8.90 16.35
N VAL A 158 17.30 9.77 16.29
CA VAL A 158 15.91 9.40 16.57
C VAL A 158 15.40 8.39 15.54
N GLY A 159 15.63 8.64 14.24
CA GLY A 159 15.18 7.74 13.18
C GLY A 159 15.81 6.35 13.24
N SER A 160 17.11 6.26 13.50
CA SER A 160 17.81 4.97 13.64
C SER A 160 17.36 4.20 14.89
N TYR A 161 17.16 4.89 16.02
CA TYR A 161 16.63 4.29 17.24
C TYR A 161 15.22 3.71 17.06
N LEU A 162 14.29 4.49 16.48
CA LEU A 162 12.94 4.01 16.20
C LEU A 162 12.94 2.90 15.15
N GLY A 163 13.79 2.98 14.13
CA GLY A 163 13.93 1.93 13.12
C GLY A 163 14.40 0.60 13.71
N TYR A 164 15.39 0.64 14.61
CA TYR A 164 15.87 -0.55 15.32
C TYR A 164 14.78 -1.18 16.19
N GLN A 165 14.02 -0.35 16.93
CA GLN A 165 12.88 -0.83 17.72
C GLN A 165 11.79 -1.44 16.85
N GLY A 166 11.42 -0.77 15.75
CA GLY A 166 10.44 -1.28 14.78
C GLY A 166 10.86 -2.63 14.19
N TRP A 167 12.14 -2.78 13.82
CA TRP A 167 12.68 -4.05 13.33
C TRP A 167 12.59 -5.17 14.38
N ASN A 168 12.90 -4.87 15.64
CA ASN A 168 12.78 -5.83 16.74
C ASN A 168 11.32 -6.27 16.98
N LEU A 169 10.36 -5.35 16.88
CA LEU A 169 8.93 -5.66 16.94
C LEU A 169 8.45 -6.49 15.74
N TYR A 170 9.00 -6.24 14.54
CA TYR A 170 8.70 -6.99 13.32
C TYR A 170 9.15 -8.45 13.44
N GLN A 171 10.40 -8.70 13.86
CA GLN A 171 10.91 -10.06 14.04
C GLN A 171 10.13 -10.88 15.06
N ARG A 172 9.53 -10.21 16.05
CA ARG A 172 8.70 -10.85 17.08
C ARG A 172 7.24 -11.03 16.66
N GLY A 173 6.86 -10.64 15.44
CA GLY A 173 5.49 -10.71 14.94
C GLY A 173 4.50 -9.82 15.70
N ASN A 174 4.99 -8.88 16.51
CA ASN A 174 4.17 -8.05 17.42
C ASN A 174 3.99 -6.62 16.90
N LEU A 175 4.17 -6.41 15.59
CA LEU A 175 4.05 -5.10 14.97
C LEU A 175 2.56 -4.84 14.65
N ASP A 176 1.83 -4.49 15.70
CA ASP A 176 0.39 -4.21 15.61
C ASP A 176 0.11 -2.83 14.99
N GLY A 177 -1.02 -2.70 14.31
CA GLY A 177 -1.49 -1.43 13.75
C GLY A 177 -1.64 -0.34 14.81
N LYS A 178 -1.92 -0.71 16.07
CA LYS A 178 -1.94 0.23 17.21
C LYS A 178 -0.56 0.76 17.56
N ALA A 179 0.47 -0.07 17.51
CA ALA A 179 1.85 0.35 17.79
C ALA A 179 2.35 1.32 16.72
N VAL A 180 2.04 1.02 15.44
CA VAL A 180 2.32 1.93 14.32
C VAL A 180 1.54 3.24 14.46
N GLY A 181 0.24 3.15 14.76
CA GLY A 181 -0.63 4.31 14.96
C GLY A 181 -0.16 5.21 16.10
N LEU A 182 0.29 4.64 17.22
CA LEU A 182 0.86 5.39 18.35
C LEU A 182 2.16 6.11 17.95
N GLY A 183 3.05 5.41 17.23
CA GLY A 183 4.30 6.01 16.74
C GLY A 183 4.05 7.19 15.79
N VAL A 184 3.16 7.02 14.81
CA VAL A 184 2.75 8.10 13.89
C VAL A 184 2.08 9.24 14.66
N GLY A 185 1.25 8.91 15.66
CA GLY A 185 0.57 9.90 16.51
C GLY A 185 1.53 10.78 17.29
N ILE A 186 2.58 10.20 17.90
CA ILE A 186 3.62 10.96 18.63
C ILE A 186 4.36 11.91 17.69
N LEU A 187 4.75 11.44 16.50
CA LEU A 187 5.42 12.28 15.51
C LEU A 187 4.53 13.42 15.02
N ALA A 188 3.25 13.15 14.79
CA ALA A 188 2.27 14.17 14.40
C ALA A 188 2.09 15.23 15.50
N ALA A 189 2.00 14.82 16.76
CA ALA A 189 1.88 15.73 17.90
C ALA A 189 3.12 16.60 18.07
N ALA A 190 4.32 16.01 17.97
CA ALA A 190 5.58 16.75 18.03
C ALA A 190 5.71 17.76 16.89
N GLY A 191 5.32 17.36 15.67
CA GLY A 191 5.29 18.25 14.50
C GLY A 191 4.32 19.44 14.68
N ALA A 192 3.12 19.19 15.22
CA ALA A 192 2.16 20.25 15.52
C ALA A 192 2.68 21.23 16.58
N ALA A 193 3.29 20.73 17.66
CA ALA A 193 3.89 21.56 18.70
C ALA A 193 5.01 22.45 18.13
N HIS A 194 5.90 21.86 17.32
CA HIS A 194 6.98 22.61 16.67
C HIS A 194 6.44 23.67 15.69
N ALA A 195 5.37 23.36 14.94
CA ALA A 195 4.74 24.33 14.04
C ALA A 195 4.14 25.53 14.79
N VAL A 196 3.51 25.31 15.94
CA VAL A 196 2.96 26.39 16.78
C VAL A 196 4.08 27.27 17.35
N VAL A 197 5.11 26.66 17.93
CA VAL A 197 6.25 27.40 18.51
C VAL A 197 7.02 28.17 17.43
N GLY A 198 7.28 27.53 16.29
CA GLY A 198 7.95 28.16 15.15
C GLY A 198 7.15 29.34 14.58
N SER A 199 5.82 29.18 14.45
CA SER A 199 4.93 30.27 14.02
C SER A 199 4.93 31.44 15.02
N TYR A 200 4.92 31.15 16.32
CA TYR A 200 4.97 32.16 17.38
C TYR A 200 6.29 32.95 17.36
N LEU A 201 7.43 32.25 17.28
CA LEU A 201 8.75 32.89 17.23
C LEU A 201 8.97 33.69 15.94
N TYR A 202 8.49 33.21 14.80
CA TYR A 202 8.63 33.91 13.51
C TYR A 202 7.82 35.20 13.46
N ARG A 203 6.65 35.25 14.11
CA ARG A 203 5.83 36.46 14.22
C ARG A 203 6.50 37.56 15.07
N GLY A 204 7.36 37.19 16.02
CA GLY A 204 8.11 38.15 16.85
C GLY A 204 9.28 38.84 16.14
N LYS A 205 9.79 38.27 15.04
CA LYS A 205 10.95 38.82 14.29
C LYS A 205 10.57 39.83 13.20
N LYS A 206 9.27 40.02 12.91
CA LYS A 206 8.77 40.95 11.89
C LYS A 206 8.48 42.37 12.41
N ASN A 207 8.84 42.66 13.66
CA ASN A 207 8.82 44.01 14.25
C ASN A 207 10.24 44.45 14.60
#